data_AF-A0A1F6I4P7-F1
#
_entry.id   AF-A0A1F6I4P7-F1
#
_cell.length_a   1.000
_cell.length_b   1.000
_cell.length_c   1.000
_cell.angle_alpha   90.00
_cell.angle_beta   90.00
_cell.angle_gamma   90.00
#
_symmetry.space_group_name_H-M   'P 1'
#
loop_
_entity.id
_entity.type
_entity.pdbx_description
1 polymer ?
#
loop_
_entity_poly.entity_id
_entity_poly.type
_entity_poly.pdbx_seq_one_letter_code
_entity_poly.pdbx_strand_id
1 'polypeptide(L)'
;MFKKFIQIWHQINRKRTLFIRKLVGKNSFLFSISKRQKFIVTVIMLSLILFASEQLFGKGGVYIAIFLSVFTDILIFWAVRKDLRNNFSPQIFILPFFYSLACALFYFLFPARLAVRIAMTSVYAIGLYSLLLSENIFVVSSIRTIALLSSARTVSFIITILTYLFLTNVIFSLHLNIFLTLLLIFTLSFPLILHSFWTHVLDNKFASNILWIFLLAVCSVELALAVWFWPAVPMLIGIFLAGFFYVFVGLSQIWLDRRLFKNAIWGYVWLSFLTLLLFATFSLKTS
;
A
#
# COMPACT_ATOMS: atom_id res chain seq x y z
N MET A 1 15.50 -1.98 70.90
CA MET A 1 14.21 -1.69 70.21
C MET A 1 14.33 -1.33 68.73
N PHE A 2 15.41 -0.68 68.27
CA PHE A 2 15.55 -0.18 66.90
C PHE A 2 15.60 -1.27 65.79
N LYS A 3 16.20 -2.44 66.05
CA LYS A 3 16.31 -3.53 65.06
C LYS A 3 14.96 -4.15 64.66
N LYS A 4 13.98 -4.19 65.57
CA LYS A 4 12.65 -4.77 65.32
C LYS A 4 11.82 -3.88 64.37
N PHE A 5 12.03 -2.56 64.43
CA PHE A 5 11.34 -1.59 63.58
C PHE A 5 11.84 -1.62 62.13
N ILE A 6 13.15 -1.80 61.93
CA ILE A 6 13.75 -1.93 60.59
C ILE A 6 13.27 -3.20 59.88
N GLN A 7 13.14 -4.33 60.61
CA GLN A 7 12.63 -5.57 60.04
C GLN A 7 11.17 -5.47 59.58
N ILE A 8 10.32 -4.81 60.37
CA ILE A 8 8.90 -4.59 60.03
C ILE A 8 8.77 -3.66 58.82
N TRP A 9 9.58 -2.60 58.75
CA TRP A 9 9.60 -1.68 57.61
C TRP A 9 10.03 -2.38 56.31
N HIS A 10 11.05 -3.24 56.39
CA HIS A 10 11.51 -4.02 55.23
C HIS A 10 10.45 -5.03 54.75
N GLN A 11 9.67 -5.61 55.65
CA GLN A 11 8.60 -6.56 55.32
C GLN A 11 7.40 -5.87 54.65
N ILE A 12 7.04 -4.67 55.11
CA ILE A 12 5.97 -3.85 54.53
C ILE A 12 6.35 -3.36 53.13
N ASN A 13 7.59 -2.90 52.93
CA ASN A 13 8.06 -2.44 51.63
C ASN A 13 8.16 -3.58 50.60
N ARG A 14 8.47 -4.81 51.05
CA ARG A 14 8.50 -6.01 50.18
C ARG A 14 7.10 -6.44 49.74
N LYS A 15 6.09 -6.34 50.62
CA LYS A 15 4.68 -6.60 50.25
C LYS A 15 4.13 -5.53 49.31
N ARG A 16 4.49 -4.26 49.51
CA ARG A 16 4.05 -3.14 48.67
C ARG A 16 4.65 -3.20 47.26
N THR A 17 5.92 -3.57 47.13
CA THR A 17 6.57 -3.79 45.82
C THR A 17 6.02 -5.01 45.08
N LEU A 18 5.66 -6.09 45.77
CA LEU A 18 4.99 -7.26 45.19
C LEU A 18 3.57 -6.94 44.69
N PHE A 19 2.83 -6.09 45.41
CA PHE A 19 1.48 -5.67 45.01
C PHE A 19 1.51 -4.72 43.80
N ILE A 20 2.48 -3.80 43.75
CA ILE A 20 2.72 -2.93 42.59
C ILE A 20 3.16 -3.74 41.36
N ARG A 21 4.01 -4.77 41.51
CA ARG A 21 4.34 -5.70 40.41
C ARG A 21 3.12 -6.48 39.90
N LYS A 22 2.19 -6.87 40.79
CA LYS A 22 0.95 -7.56 40.41
C LYS A 22 -0.03 -6.64 39.66
N LEU A 23 -0.05 -5.34 39.99
CA LEU A 23 -0.90 -4.35 39.30
C LEU A 23 -0.30 -3.89 37.97
N VAL A 24 1.02 -3.75 37.87
CA VAL A 24 1.73 -3.44 36.61
C VAL A 24 1.68 -4.60 35.60
N GLY A 25 1.45 -5.83 36.06
CA GLY A 25 1.22 -6.99 35.19
C GLY A 25 -0.11 -6.96 34.41
N LYS A 26 -1.07 -6.10 34.78
CA LYS A 26 -2.43 -6.13 34.23
C LYS A 26 -2.64 -5.26 32.97
N ASN A 27 -1.62 -4.51 32.54
CA ASN A 27 -1.61 -3.82 31.24
C ASN A 27 -0.88 -4.57 30.12
N SER A 28 -0.54 -5.85 30.33
CA SER A 28 0.35 -6.60 29.44
C SER A 28 -0.33 -7.35 28.28
N PHE A 29 -1.67 -7.44 28.24
CA PHE A 29 -2.35 -8.27 27.23
C PHE A 29 -2.23 -7.70 25.81
N LEU A 30 -2.17 -6.37 25.64
CA LEU A 30 -1.92 -5.73 24.34
C LEU A 30 -0.44 -5.78 23.91
N PHE A 31 0.49 -6.08 24.83
CA PHE A 31 1.94 -6.07 24.56
C PHE A 31 2.55 -7.46 24.31
N SER A 32 1.85 -8.56 24.65
CA SER A 32 2.32 -9.93 24.41
C SER A 32 1.89 -10.51 23.05
N ILE A 33 1.25 -9.72 22.19
CA ILE A 33 0.82 -10.16 20.86
C ILE A 33 2.05 -10.35 19.96
N SER A 34 2.17 -11.53 19.34
CA SER A 34 3.22 -11.81 18.36
C SER A 34 3.09 -10.90 17.13
N LYS A 35 4.19 -10.58 16.45
CA LYS A 35 4.17 -9.66 15.29
C LYS A 35 3.14 -10.07 14.22
N ARG A 36 3.05 -11.38 13.94
CA ARG A 36 2.10 -11.92 12.96
C ARG A 36 0.64 -11.75 13.40
N GLN A 37 0.36 -11.95 14.68
CA GLN A 37 -0.98 -11.69 15.23
C GLN A 37 -1.35 -10.21 15.12
N LYS A 38 -0.40 -9.27 15.29
CA LYS A 38 -0.68 -7.84 15.08
C LYS A 38 -1.12 -7.57 13.65
N PHE A 39 -0.45 -8.15 12.64
CA PHE A 39 -0.86 -8.00 11.24
C PHE A 39 -2.25 -8.56 10.97
N ILE A 40 -2.57 -9.73 11.53
CA ILE A 40 -3.90 -10.33 11.39
C ILE A 40 -4.96 -9.41 12.02
N VAL A 41 -4.70 -8.91 13.23
CA VAL A 41 -5.62 -7.99 13.92
C VAL A 41 -5.82 -6.70 13.11
N THR A 42 -4.76 -6.10 12.57
CA THR A 42 -4.88 -4.89 11.75
C THR A 42 -5.70 -5.14 10.47
N VAL A 43 -5.50 -6.30 9.82
CA VAL A 43 -6.23 -6.65 8.60
C VAL A 43 -7.71 -6.87 8.88
N ILE A 44 -8.04 -7.63 9.92
CA ILE A 44 -9.43 -7.89 10.32
C ILE A 44 -10.11 -6.58 10.72
N MET A 45 -9.43 -5.74 11.50
CA MET A 45 -10.00 -4.46 11.94
C MET A 45 -10.29 -3.54 10.75
N LEU A 46 -9.33 -3.37 9.83
CA LEU A 46 -9.50 -2.51 8.66
C LEU A 46 -10.53 -3.07 7.68
N SER A 47 -10.61 -4.39 7.49
CA SER A 47 -11.60 -5.00 6.59
C SER A 47 -13.02 -4.88 7.14
N LEU A 48 -13.21 -4.98 8.45
CA LEU A 48 -14.49 -4.74 9.11
C LEU A 48 -14.91 -3.27 8.99
N ILE A 49 -13.97 -2.32 9.15
CA ILE A 49 -14.27 -0.89 8.95
C ILE A 49 -14.67 -0.62 7.50
N LEU A 50 -13.94 -1.18 6.52
CA LEU A 50 -14.29 -1.05 5.11
C LEU A 50 -15.70 -1.63 4.84
N PHE A 51 -16.01 -2.81 5.36
CA PHE A 51 -17.32 -3.43 5.22
C PHE A 51 -18.45 -2.59 5.85
N ALA A 52 -18.21 -2.04 7.04
CA ALA A 52 -19.20 -1.22 7.76
C ALA A 52 -19.40 0.17 7.14
N SER A 53 -18.36 0.74 6.50
CA SER A 53 -18.39 2.09 5.94
C SER A 53 -19.52 2.30 4.94
N GLU A 54 -19.79 1.30 4.11
CA GLU A 54 -20.77 1.37 3.04
C GLU A 54 -22.21 1.16 3.55
N GLN A 55 -22.38 0.51 4.72
CA GLN A 55 -23.69 0.37 5.36
C GLN A 55 -24.17 1.67 6.03
N LEU A 56 -23.23 2.50 6.50
CA LEU A 56 -23.53 3.67 7.34
C LEU A 56 -23.46 5.01 6.57
N PHE A 57 -22.66 5.10 5.51
CA PHE A 57 -22.30 6.41 4.94
C PHE A 57 -22.25 6.40 3.40
N GLY A 58 -23.42 6.38 2.76
CA GLY A 58 -23.51 6.40 1.29
C GLY A 58 -22.90 7.64 0.62
N LYS A 59 -23.17 8.85 1.14
CA LYS A 59 -22.69 10.11 0.52
C LYS A 59 -21.30 10.57 1.01
N GLY A 60 -20.77 9.96 2.06
CA GLY A 60 -19.49 10.34 2.70
C GLY A 60 -18.28 9.52 2.25
N GLY A 61 -18.40 8.76 1.16
CA GLY A 61 -17.42 7.73 0.81
C GLY A 61 -15.98 8.22 0.66
N VAL A 62 -15.76 9.40 0.08
CA VAL A 62 -14.42 9.97 -0.08
C VAL A 62 -13.76 10.28 1.28
N TYR A 63 -14.52 10.86 2.21
CA TYR A 63 -14.00 11.16 3.56
C TYR A 63 -13.63 9.89 4.31
N ILE A 64 -14.42 8.82 4.15
CA ILE A 64 -14.14 7.54 4.80
C ILE A 64 -12.94 6.85 4.16
N ALA A 65 -12.78 6.94 2.85
CA ALA A 65 -11.61 6.39 2.17
C ALA A 65 -10.31 7.03 2.68
N ILE A 66 -10.31 8.36 2.84
CA ILE A 66 -9.16 9.10 3.40
C ILE A 66 -8.96 8.75 4.88
N PHE A 67 -10.03 8.66 5.67
CA PHE A 67 -9.92 8.24 7.07
C PHE A 67 -9.34 6.83 7.18
N LEU A 68 -9.80 5.89 6.37
CA LEU A 68 -9.34 4.51 6.35
C LEU A 68 -7.87 4.41 5.93
N SER A 69 -7.44 5.19 4.93
CA SER A 69 -6.05 5.17 4.47
C SER A 69 -5.10 5.72 5.54
N VAL A 70 -5.43 6.84 6.18
CA VAL A 70 -4.64 7.39 7.30
C VAL A 70 -4.64 6.42 8.49
N PHE A 71 -5.79 5.82 8.80
CA PHE A 71 -5.88 4.85 9.89
C PHE A 71 -5.07 3.58 9.61
N THR A 72 -4.93 3.19 8.33
CA THR A 72 -4.08 2.09 7.90
C THR A 72 -2.63 2.36 8.27
N ASP A 73 -2.10 3.54 7.97
CA ASP A 73 -0.71 3.91 8.29
C ASP A 73 -0.45 3.93 9.81
N ILE A 74 -1.41 4.43 10.59
CA ILE A 74 -1.33 4.44 12.06
C ILE A 74 -1.21 3.01 12.59
N LEU A 75 -2.04 2.08 12.07
CA LEU A 75 -2.03 0.68 12.47
C LEU A 75 -0.74 -0.04 12.04
N ILE A 76 -0.21 0.30 10.86
CA ILE A 76 1.08 -0.23 10.38
C ILE A 76 2.21 0.26 11.25
N PHE A 77 2.23 1.55 11.56
CA PHE A 77 3.21 2.12 12.47
C PHE A 77 3.17 1.39 13.82
N TRP A 78 1.99 1.12 14.38
CA TRP A 78 1.84 0.35 15.61
C TRP A 78 2.34 -1.11 15.47
N ALA A 79 2.08 -1.76 14.33
CA ALA A 79 2.46 -3.14 14.11
C ALA A 79 3.97 -3.32 13.92
N VAL A 80 4.64 -2.39 13.21
CA VAL A 80 6.06 -2.47 12.80
C VAL A 80 6.99 -1.61 13.67
N ARG A 81 6.46 -0.84 14.65
CA ARG A 81 7.21 0.10 15.51
C ARG A 81 8.54 -0.42 16.06
N LYS A 82 8.59 -1.71 16.43
CA LYS A 82 9.78 -2.31 17.04
C LYS A 82 10.95 -2.41 16.06
N ASP A 83 10.68 -2.64 14.78
CA ASP A 83 11.70 -2.83 13.75
C ASP A 83 12.10 -1.49 13.10
N LEU A 84 11.16 -0.55 13.01
CA LEU A 84 11.40 0.81 12.50
C LEU A 84 12.39 1.64 13.34
N ARG A 85 12.58 1.32 14.62
CA ARG A 85 13.48 2.09 15.50
C ARG A 85 14.95 2.06 15.04
N ASN A 86 15.34 1.04 14.29
CA ASN A 86 16.71 0.87 13.84
C ASN A 86 16.95 1.37 12.40
N ASN A 87 15.93 1.35 11.54
CA ASN A 87 15.98 1.87 10.16
C ASN A 87 14.63 2.52 9.82
N PHE A 88 14.55 3.83 10.02
CA PHE A 88 13.34 4.59 9.72
C PHE A 88 13.34 4.99 8.24
N SER A 89 12.44 4.40 7.45
CA SER A 89 12.19 4.79 6.07
C SER A 89 10.73 5.19 5.90
N PRO A 90 10.42 6.48 5.68
CA PRO A 90 9.03 6.94 5.52
C PRO A 90 8.32 6.31 4.30
N GLN A 91 9.08 5.79 3.34
CA GLN A 91 8.56 5.18 2.12
C GLN A 91 7.66 3.96 2.40
N ILE A 92 7.88 3.25 3.51
CA ILE A 92 7.10 2.05 3.91
C ILE A 92 5.59 2.33 4.03
N PHE A 93 5.22 3.58 4.33
CA PHE A 93 3.81 3.96 4.51
C PHE A 93 3.10 4.32 3.21
N ILE A 94 3.85 4.62 2.14
CA ILE A 94 3.29 5.13 0.88
C ILE A 94 2.35 4.11 0.24
N LEU A 95 2.82 2.89 0.00
CA LEU A 95 2.00 1.86 -0.66
C LEU A 95 0.77 1.43 0.17
N PRO A 96 0.87 1.14 1.48
CA PRO A 96 -0.31 0.80 2.26
C PRO A 96 -1.37 1.90 2.30
N PHE A 97 -0.95 3.16 2.41
CA PHE A 97 -1.85 4.31 2.32
C PHE A 97 -2.62 4.30 1.01
N PHE A 98 -1.92 4.24 -0.12
CA PHE A 98 -2.55 4.28 -1.44
C PHE A 98 -3.37 3.03 -1.72
N TYR A 99 -2.95 1.85 -1.28
CA TYR A 99 -3.72 0.62 -1.44
C TYR A 99 -5.07 0.70 -0.72
N SER A 100 -5.06 1.18 0.54
CA SER A 100 -6.28 1.36 1.32
C SER A 100 -7.21 2.42 0.72
N LEU A 101 -6.64 3.55 0.28
CA LEU A 101 -7.37 4.59 -0.43
C LEU A 101 -8.00 4.06 -1.73
N ALA A 102 -7.22 3.32 -2.52
CA ALA A 102 -7.64 2.76 -3.81
C ALA A 102 -8.79 1.77 -3.64
N CYS A 103 -8.64 0.79 -2.75
CA CYS A 103 -9.69 -0.18 -2.48
C CYS A 103 -10.94 0.50 -1.93
N ALA A 104 -10.83 1.45 -1.00
CA ALA A 104 -11.98 2.15 -0.44
C ALA A 104 -12.72 2.99 -1.48
N LEU A 105 -12.01 3.81 -2.27
CA LEU A 105 -12.63 4.62 -3.32
C LEU A 105 -13.27 3.75 -4.41
N PHE A 106 -12.55 2.72 -4.87
CA PHE A 106 -13.06 1.81 -5.90
C PHE A 106 -14.27 1.00 -5.41
N TYR A 107 -14.33 0.66 -4.12
CA TYR A 107 -15.49 0.01 -3.51
C TYR A 107 -16.79 0.81 -3.72
N PHE A 108 -16.73 2.13 -3.62
CA PHE A 108 -17.90 3.01 -3.78
C PHE A 108 -18.42 3.11 -5.23
N LEU A 109 -17.63 2.71 -6.23
CA LEU A 109 -18.08 2.71 -7.63
C LEU A 109 -19.03 1.55 -7.94
N PHE A 110 -19.06 0.52 -7.10
CA PHE A 110 -19.87 -0.67 -7.35
C PHE A 110 -21.25 -0.58 -6.71
N PRO A 111 -22.27 -1.23 -7.31
CA PRO A 111 -23.57 -1.32 -6.69
C PRO A 111 -23.51 -2.08 -5.37
N ALA A 112 -24.35 -1.65 -4.42
CA ALA A 112 -24.53 -2.17 -3.06
C ALA A 112 -25.07 -3.62 -2.99
N ARG A 113 -24.43 -4.55 -3.68
CA ARG A 113 -24.77 -5.98 -3.69
C ARG A 113 -23.87 -6.74 -2.73
N LEU A 114 -24.45 -7.53 -1.84
CA LEU A 114 -23.72 -8.29 -0.81
C LEU A 114 -22.60 -9.18 -1.39
N ALA A 115 -22.81 -9.79 -2.57
CA ALA A 115 -21.77 -10.57 -3.24
C ALA A 115 -20.54 -9.75 -3.64
N VAL A 116 -20.75 -8.57 -4.23
CA VAL A 116 -19.66 -7.65 -4.61
C VAL A 116 -18.96 -7.12 -3.37
N ARG A 117 -19.71 -6.84 -2.31
CA ARG A 117 -19.17 -6.40 -1.03
C ARG A 117 -18.20 -7.41 -0.43
N ILE A 118 -18.60 -8.68 -0.36
CA ILE A 118 -17.75 -9.77 0.17
C ILE A 118 -16.53 -9.99 -0.73
N ALA A 119 -16.72 -9.96 -2.06
CA ALA A 119 -15.61 -10.09 -2.99
C ALA A 119 -14.58 -8.96 -2.79
N MET A 120 -15.02 -7.71 -2.74
CA MET A 120 -14.12 -6.56 -2.60
C MET A 120 -13.45 -6.49 -1.23
N THR A 121 -14.14 -6.82 -0.13
CA THR A 121 -13.50 -6.89 1.19
C THR A 121 -12.50 -8.04 1.30
N SER A 122 -12.75 -9.17 0.64
CA SER A 122 -11.80 -10.29 0.61
C SER A 122 -10.53 -9.92 -0.17
N VAL A 123 -10.67 -9.30 -1.35
CA VAL A 123 -9.53 -8.77 -2.12
C VAL A 123 -8.75 -7.77 -1.28
N TYR A 124 -9.43 -6.84 -0.63
CA TYR A 124 -8.81 -5.87 0.27
C TYR A 124 -8.01 -6.56 1.38
N ALA A 125 -8.62 -7.50 2.11
CA ALA A 125 -7.98 -8.19 3.23
C ALA A 125 -6.75 -9.02 2.82
N ILE A 126 -6.85 -9.77 1.71
CA ILE A 126 -5.76 -10.59 1.19
C ILE A 126 -4.59 -9.72 0.73
N GLY A 127 -4.87 -8.66 -0.05
CA GLY A 127 -3.83 -7.76 -0.52
C GLY A 127 -3.19 -6.97 0.62
N LEU A 128 -3.98 -6.49 1.59
CA LEU A 128 -3.45 -5.77 2.75
C LEU A 128 -2.53 -6.68 3.58
N TYR A 129 -2.94 -7.92 3.87
CA TYR A 129 -2.10 -8.86 4.61
C TYR A 129 -0.77 -9.16 3.89
N SER A 130 -0.85 -9.36 2.57
CA SER A 130 0.32 -9.61 1.73
C SER A 130 1.27 -8.41 1.69
N LEU A 131 0.71 -7.18 1.68
CA LEU A 131 1.45 -5.93 1.76
C LEU A 131 2.16 -5.81 3.11
N LEU A 132 1.46 -6.00 4.23
CA LEU A 132 2.06 -5.91 5.58
C LEU A 132 3.24 -6.88 5.75
N LEU A 133 3.10 -8.10 5.21
CA LEU A 133 4.17 -9.08 5.24
C LEU A 133 5.38 -8.64 4.40
N SER A 134 5.13 -8.07 3.22
CA SER A 134 6.17 -7.59 2.31
C SER A 134 6.93 -6.39 2.90
N GLU A 135 6.21 -5.42 3.48
CA GLU A 135 6.82 -4.25 4.15
C GLU A 135 7.68 -4.66 5.34
N ASN A 136 7.22 -5.64 6.13
CA ASN A 136 8.04 -6.20 7.20
C ASN A 136 9.31 -6.87 6.67
N ILE A 137 9.26 -7.54 5.51
CA ILE A 137 10.46 -8.10 4.86
C ILE A 137 11.39 -6.97 4.39
N PHE A 138 10.87 -5.86 3.83
CA PHE A 138 11.69 -4.71 3.45
C PHE A 138 12.41 -4.07 4.63
N VAL A 139 11.69 -3.85 5.75
CA VAL A 139 12.29 -3.33 6.98
C VAL A 139 13.42 -4.24 7.46
N VAL A 140 13.19 -5.55 7.54
CA VAL A 140 14.22 -6.47 8.03
C VAL A 140 15.38 -6.58 7.02
N SER A 141 15.10 -6.50 5.71
CA SER A 141 16.12 -6.64 4.67
C SER A 141 17.03 -5.43 4.51
N SER A 142 16.60 -4.25 4.96
CA SER A 142 17.44 -3.05 5.04
C SER A 142 18.65 -3.21 5.98
N ILE A 143 18.59 -4.16 6.93
CA ILE A 143 19.67 -4.45 7.87
C ILE A 143 20.51 -5.64 7.40
N ARG A 144 19.87 -6.64 6.81
CA ARG A 144 20.52 -7.89 6.38
C ARG A 144 19.88 -8.45 5.11
N THR A 145 20.66 -8.98 4.19
CA THR A 145 20.10 -9.62 2.99
C THR A 145 19.33 -10.90 3.35
N ILE A 146 18.10 -11.04 2.87
CA ILE A 146 17.24 -12.22 3.11
C ILE A 146 16.76 -12.76 1.76
N ALA A 147 16.76 -14.09 1.59
CA ALA A 147 16.33 -14.76 0.35
C ALA A 147 14.88 -14.43 -0.07
N LEU A 148 13.99 -14.18 0.89
CA LEU A 148 12.59 -13.83 0.67
C LEU A 148 12.38 -12.42 0.08
N LEU A 149 13.42 -11.60 -0.03
CA LEU A 149 13.33 -10.23 -0.56
C LEU A 149 12.82 -10.19 -2.00
N SER A 150 13.28 -11.12 -2.85
CA SER A 150 12.85 -11.17 -4.25
C SER A 150 11.35 -11.41 -4.37
N SER A 151 10.79 -12.31 -3.56
CA SER A 151 9.34 -12.59 -3.57
C SER A 151 8.54 -11.40 -3.04
N ALA A 152 9.02 -10.73 -1.99
CA ALA A 152 8.37 -9.54 -1.44
C ALA A 152 8.31 -8.39 -2.45
N ARG A 153 9.38 -8.17 -3.24
CA ARG A 153 9.40 -7.17 -4.33
C ARG A 153 8.33 -7.47 -5.38
N THR A 154 8.22 -8.72 -5.84
CA THR A 154 7.19 -9.11 -6.82
C THR A 154 5.78 -8.88 -6.27
N VAL A 155 5.50 -9.31 -5.04
CA VAL A 155 4.17 -9.13 -4.42
C VAL A 155 3.82 -7.66 -4.26
N SER A 156 4.76 -6.85 -3.77
CA SER A 156 4.58 -5.40 -3.63
C SER A 156 4.35 -4.72 -4.98
N PHE A 157 5.07 -5.13 -6.02
CA PHE A 157 4.88 -4.58 -7.37
C PHE A 157 3.50 -4.93 -7.94
N ILE A 158 3.03 -6.18 -7.79
CA ILE A 158 1.67 -6.58 -8.18
C ILE A 158 0.62 -5.73 -7.46
N ILE A 159 0.78 -5.50 -6.15
CA ILE A 159 -0.14 -4.67 -5.38
C ILE A 159 -0.07 -3.21 -5.82
N THR A 160 1.10 -2.70 -6.21
CA THR A 160 1.27 -1.34 -6.73
C THR A 160 0.50 -1.16 -8.04
N ILE A 161 0.60 -2.11 -8.97
CA ILE A 161 -0.14 -2.08 -10.24
C ILE A 161 -1.65 -2.14 -9.99
N LEU A 162 -2.10 -3.02 -9.09
CA LEU A 162 -3.50 -3.12 -8.71
C LEU A 162 -4.02 -1.81 -8.08
N THR A 163 -3.21 -1.18 -7.22
CA THR A 163 -3.51 0.11 -6.60
C THR A 163 -3.65 1.21 -7.66
N TYR A 164 -2.71 1.25 -8.60
CA TYR A 164 -2.72 2.21 -9.70
C TYR A 164 -3.93 2.01 -10.62
N LEU A 165 -4.28 0.77 -10.95
CA LEU A 165 -5.48 0.41 -11.70
C LEU A 165 -6.76 0.94 -11.04
N PHE A 166 -6.93 0.68 -9.75
CA PHE A 166 -8.12 1.12 -9.01
C PHE A 166 -8.21 2.65 -8.91
N LEU A 167 -7.10 3.33 -8.61
CA LEU A 167 -7.10 4.79 -8.49
C LEU A 167 -7.33 5.49 -9.83
N THR A 168 -6.70 5.04 -10.90
CA THR A 168 -6.91 5.62 -12.23
C THR A 168 -8.36 5.42 -12.67
N ASN A 169 -8.94 4.23 -12.47
CA ASN A 169 -10.36 4.01 -12.74
C ASN A 169 -11.27 4.97 -11.96
N VAL A 170 -10.99 5.20 -10.67
CA VAL A 170 -11.74 6.17 -9.86
C VAL A 170 -11.62 7.57 -10.43
N ILE A 171 -10.41 8.05 -10.74
CA ILE A 171 -10.19 9.41 -11.26
C ILE A 171 -10.98 9.64 -12.55
N PHE A 172 -10.90 8.72 -13.52
CA PHE A 172 -11.60 8.87 -14.79
C PHE A 172 -13.12 8.74 -14.63
N SER A 173 -13.60 7.95 -13.67
CA SER A 173 -15.03 7.85 -13.33
C SER A 173 -15.60 9.13 -12.73
N LEU A 174 -14.77 9.98 -12.11
CA LEU A 174 -15.22 11.26 -11.54
C LEU A 174 -15.46 12.34 -12.62
N HIS A 175 -15.10 12.09 -13.89
CA HIS A 175 -15.28 13.03 -15.02
C HIS A 175 -14.82 14.47 -14.71
N LEU A 176 -13.67 14.60 -14.03
CA LEU A 176 -13.12 15.89 -13.62
C LEU A 176 -12.52 16.64 -14.81
N ASN A 177 -12.36 17.96 -14.65
CA ASN A 177 -11.66 18.79 -15.63
C ASN A 177 -10.26 18.24 -15.93
N ILE A 178 -9.81 18.36 -17.18
CA ILE A 178 -8.53 17.82 -17.67
C ILE A 178 -7.36 18.18 -16.75
N PHE A 179 -7.23 19.45 -16.35
CA PHE A 179 -6.14 19.90 -15.49
C PHE A 179 -6.13 19.21 -14.12
N LEU A 180 -7.31 18.97 -13.54
CA LEU A 180 -7.44 18.36 -12.23
C LEU A 180 -7.21 16.84 -12.31
N THR A 181 -7.67 16.20 -13.37
CA THR A 181 -7.39 14.79 -13.68
C THR A 181 -5.88 14.56 -13.83
N LEU A 182 -5.19 15.39 -14.62
CA LEU A 182 -3.74 15.27 -14.83
C LEU A 182 -2.96 15.50 -13.54
N LEU A 183 -3.35 16.51 -12.74
CA LEU A 183 -2.73 16.78 -11.45
C LEU A 183 -2.90 15.60 -10.48
N LEU A 184 -4.09 14.99 -10.43
CA LEU A 184 -4.33 13.81 -9.60
C LEU A 184 -3.49 12.63 -10.08
N ILE A 185 -3.43 12.35 -11.39
CA ILE A 185 -2.63 11.25 -11.93
C ILE A 185 -1.14 11.46 -11.63
N PHE A 186 -0.63 12.68 -11.73
CA PHE A 186 0.74 13.00 -11.32
C PHE A 186 0.95 12.73 -9.82
N THR A 187 0.07 13.26 -8.98
CA THR A 187 0.14 13.15 -7.52
C THR A 187 0.06 11.71 -7.02
N LEU A 188 -0.59 10.82 -7.78
CA LEU A 188 -0.67 9.40 -7.46
C LEU A 188 0.48 8.58 -8.06
N SER A 189 0.84 8.84 -9.31
CA SER A 189 1.90 8.09 -10.01
C SER A 189 3.26 8.34 -9.35
N PHE A 190 3.58 9.58 -8.99
CA PHE A 190 4.89 9.91 -8.44
C PHE A 190 5.21 9.15 -7.14
N PRO A 191 4.37 9.16 -6.09
CA PRO A 191 4.63 8.38 -4.87
C PRO A 191 4.66 6.87 -5.10
N LEU A 192 3.80 6.33 -5.98
CA LEU A 192 3.77 4.89 -6.27
C LEU A 192 5.05 4.42 -6.99
N ILE A 193 5.54 5.20 -7.96
CA ILE A 193 6.82 4.93 -8.64
C ILE A 193 7.96 5.06 -7.64
N LEU A 194 7.91 6.09 -6.78
CA LEU A 194 8.90 6.30 -5.72
C LEU A 194 9.00 5.10 -4.79
N HIS A 195 7.88 4.59 -4.28
CA HIS A 195 7.83 3.38 -3.46
C HIS A 195 8.41 2.18 -4.22
N SER A 196 7.96 1.98 -5.46
CA SER A 196 8.39 0.88 -6.32
C SER A 196 9.91 0.86 -6.56
N PHE A 197 10.54 2.02 -6.72
CA PHE A 197 12.01 2.14 -6.83
C PHE A 197 12.71 1.91 -5.50
N TRP A 198 12.15 2.46 -4.40
CA TRP A 198 12.71 2.30 -3.07
C TRP A 198 12.83 0.82 -2.68
N THR A 199 11.82 -0.01 -3.01
CA THR A 199 11.85 -1.47 -2.73
C THR A 199 12.94 -2.25 -3.49
N HIS A 200 13.54 -1.68 -4.54
CA HIS A 200 14.66 -2.29 -5.25
C HIS A 200 16.02 -1.84 -4.73
N VAL A 201 16.18 -0.55 -4.46
CA VAL A 201 17.48 0.01 -4.06
C VAL A 201 17.75 -0.24 -2.57
N LEU A 202 16.75 -0.13 -1.68
CA LEU A 202 16.84 -0.26 -0.20
C LEU A 202 18.00 0.51 0.48
N ASP A 203 18.72 1.35 -0.26
CA ASP A 203 20.03 1.89 0.12
C ASP A 203 20.04 3.43 -0.03
N ASN A 204 21.00 4.09 0.65
CA ASN A 204 21.06 5.54 0.80
C ASN A 204 21.32 6.32 -0.52
N LYS A 205 21.61 5.63 -1.63
CA LYS A 205 21.80 6.24 -2.96
C LYS A 205 20.49 6.51 -3.71
N PHE A 206 19.34 6.33 -3.05
CA PHE A 206 18.01 6.60 -3.60
C PHE A 206 17.89 8.00 -4.25
N ALA A 207 18.54 9.02 -3.69
CA ALA A 207 18.48 10.39 -4.19
C ALA A 207 18.89 10.54 -5.67
N SER A 208 19.83 9.70 -6.15
CA SER A 208 20.29 9.73 -7.54
C SER A 208 19.21 9.33 -8.55
N ASN A 209 18.16 8.62 -8.11
CA ASN A 209 17.11 8.10 -9.00
C ASN A 209 15.86 8.98 -8.99
N ILE A 210 15.81 10.07 -8.21
CA ILE A 210 14.62 10.93 -8.11
C ILE A 210 14.26 11.56 -9.44
N LEU A 211 15.25 12.00 -10.22
CA LEU A 211 15.02 12.59 -11.55
C LEU A 211 14.38 11.55 -12.50
N TRP A 212 14.88 10.31 -12.48
CA TRP A 212 14.29 9.20 -13.24
C TRP A 212 12.84 8.90 -12.82
N ILE A 213 12.56 8.87 -11.51
CA ILE A 213 11.21 8.67 -10.96
C ILE A 213 10.27 9.79 -11.43
N PHE A 214 10.73 11.04 -11.41
CA PHE A 214 9.95 12.19 -11.87
C PHE A 214 9.63 12.08 -13.37
N LEU A 215 10.61 11.73 -14.21
CA LEU A 215 10.38 11.54 -15.65
C LEU A 215 9.36 10.44 -15.94
N LEU A 216 9.41 9.32 -15.22
CA LEU A 216 8.43 8.24 -15.37
C LEU A 216 7.01 8.68 -14.95
N ALA A 217 6.90 9.50 -13.89
CA ALA A 217 5.62 10.07 -13.48
C ALA A 217 5.07 11.02 -14.55
N VAL A 218 5.91 11.89 -15.12
CA VAL A 218 5.52 12.79 -16.23
C VAL A 218 5.05 11.98 -17.44
N CYS A 219 5.78 10.93 -17.83
CA CYS A 219 5.38 10.06 -18.94
C CYS A 219 4.01 9.39 -18.69
N SER A 220 3.72 9.02 -17.44
CA SER A 220 2.40 8.48 -17.05
C SER A 220 1.28 9.53 -17.21
N VAL A 221 1.58 10.81 -16.93
CA VAL A 221 0.64 11.92 -17.12
C VAL A 221 0.41 12.23 -18.59
N GLU A 222 1.46 12.19 -19.42
CA GLU A 222 1.35 12.38 -20.87
C GLU A 222 0.46 11.32 -21.51
N LEU A 223 0.62 10.04 -21.11
CA LEU A 223 -0.27 8.97 -21.56
C LEU A 223 -1.72 9.21 -21.10
N ALA A 224 -1.91 9.66 -19.86
CA ALA A 224 -3.25 9.98 -19.37
C ALA A 224 -3.89 11.15 -20.13
N LEU A 225 -3.10 12.15 -20.53
CA LEU A 225 -3.56 13.25 -21.38
C LEU A 225 -4.01 12.73 -22.74
N ALA A 226 -3.24 11.84 -23.36
CA ALA A 226 -3.61 11.22 -24.64
C ALA A 226 -4.92 10.44 -24.53
N VAL A 227 -5.10 9.69 -23.44
CA VAL A 227 -6.31 8.87 -23.22
C VAL A 227 -7.51 9.71 -22.79
N TRP A 228 -7.32 10.89 -22.19
CA TRP A 228 -8.43 11.76 -21.78
C TRP A 228 -9.27 12.24 -22.97
N PHE A 229 -8.66 12.46 -24.14
CA PHE A 229 -9.37 12.79 -25.37
C PHE A 229 -10.09 11.60 -26.00
N TRP A 230 -9.85 10.38 -25.50
CA TRP A 230 -10.38 9.16 -26.08
C TRP A 230 -11.66 8.73 -25.34
N PRO A 231 -12.81 8.60 -26.04
CA PRO A 231 -14.09 8.26 -25.41
C PRO A 231 -14.17 6.76 -25.09
N ALA A 232 -13.48 6.34 -24.04
CA ALA A 232 -13.49 4.96 -23.53
C ALA A 232 -14.10 4.89 -22.13
N VAL A 233 -14.63 3.71 -21.77
CA VAL A 233 -15.12 3.43 -20.42
C VAL A 233 -13.96 3.52 -19.42
N PRO A 234 -14.13 4.14 -18.22
CA PRO A 234 -13.06 4.33 -17.25
C PRO A 234 -12.26 3.05 -16.89
N MET A 235 -12.95 1.90 -16.85
CA MET A 235 -12.31 0.62 -16.58
C MET A 235 -11.29 0.24 -17.67
N LEU A 236 -11.61 0.49 -18.94
CA LEU A 236 -10.72 0.20 -20.07
C LEU A 236 -9.50 1.13 -20.04
N ILE A 237 -9.72 2.41 -19.72
CA ILE A 237 -8.66 3.41 -19.52
C ILE A 237 -7.74 3.00 -18.36
N GLY A 238 -8.29 2.58 -17.24
CA GLY A 238 -7.51 2.11 -16.08
C GLY A 238 -6.64 0.91 -16.42
N ILE A 239 -7.19 -0.09 -17.13
CA ILE A 239 -6.42 -1.28 -17.56
C ILE A 239 -5.27 -0.87 -18.50
N PHE A 240 -5.56 0.03 -19.45
CA PHE A 240 -4.57 0.54 -20.38
C PHE A 240 -3.42 1.25 -19.65
N LEU A 241 -3.74 2.21 -18.78
CA LEU A 241 -2.75 2.96 -18.02
C LEU A 241 -1.97 2.05 -17.06
N ALA A 242 -2.62 1.10 -16.39
CA ALA A 242 -1.93 0.14 -15.53
C ALA A 242 -0.98 -0.79 -16.30
N GLY A 243 -1.34 -1.17 -17.52
CA GLY A 243 -0.47 -1.92 -18.43
C GLY A 243 0.79 -1.13 -18.80
N PHE A 244 0.64 0.15 -19.15
CA PHE A 244 1.79 1.03 -19.42
C PHE A 244 2.63 1.30 -18.16
N PHE A 245 1.98 1.48 -17.02
CA PHE A 245 2.67 1.62 -15.74
C PHE A 245 3.53 0.39 -15.42
N TYR A 246 2.99 -0.82 -15.62
CA TYR A 246 3.75 -2.07 -15.49
C TYR A 246 4.97 -2.09 -16.41
N VAL A 247 4.81 -1.67 -17.67
CA VAL A 247 5.90 -1.67 -18.64
C VAL A 247 6.99 -0.67 -18.24
N PHE A 248 6.64 0.57 -17.95
CA PHE A 248 7.60 1.62 -17.62
C PHE A 248 8.32 1.36 -16.31
N VAL A 249 7.58 1.05 -15.25
CA VAL A 249 8.16 0.81 -13.93
C VAL A 249 8.90 -0.53 -13.91
N GLY A 250 8.34 -1.59 -14.50
CA GLY A 250 8.95 -2.91 -14.56
C GLY A 250 10.26 -2.93 -15.35
N LEU A 251 10.32 -2.28 -16.53
CA LEU A 251 11.56 -2.11 -17.29
C LEU A 251 12.61 -1.33 -16.48
N SER A 252 12.19 -0.29 -15.77
CA SER A 252 13.08 0.52 -14.95
C SER A 252 13.65 -0.27 -13.76
N GLN A 253 12.83 -1.11 -13.11
CA GLN A 253 13.29 -2.01 -12.05
C GLN A 253 14.32 -3.03 -12.56
N ILE A 254 14.11 -3.60 -13.75
CA ILE A 254 15.08 -4.54 -14.36
C ILE A 254 16.38 -3.83 -14.74
N TRP A 255 16.29 -2.58 -15.17
CA TRP A 255 17.46 -1.74 -15.41
C TRP A 255 18.28 -1.52 -14.14
N LEU A 256 17.61 -1.24 -13.01
CA LEU A 256 18.26 -1.09 -11.71
C LEU A 256 18.93 -2.39 -11.24
N ASP A 257 18.28 -3.53 -11.46
CA ASP A 257 18.83 -4.85 -11.12
C ASP A 257 19.98 -5.29 -12.07
N ARG A 258 20.33 -4.48 -13.08
CA ARG A 258 21.33 -4.76 -14.13
C ARG A 258 21.09 -6.08 -14.87
N ARG A 259 19.83 -6.50 -15.00
CA ARG A 259 19.40 -7.76 -15.64
C ARG A 259 18.66 -7.53 -16.95
N LEU A 260 19.04 -6.48 -17.69
CA LEU A 260 18.48 -6.17 -19.01
C LEU A 260 18.95 -7.18 -20.06
N PHE A 261 18.31 -8.34 -20.07
CA PHE A 261 18.43 -9.28 -21.16
C PHE A 261 17.46 -8.90 -22.28
N LYS A 262 17.89 -9.03 -23.54
CA LYS A 262 17.05 -8.76 -24.72
C LYS A 262 15.71 -9.49 -24.67
N ASN A 263 15.69 -10.72 -24.16
CA ASN A 263 14.47 -11.53 -24.01
C ASN A 263 13.47 -10.92 -23.02
N ALA A 264 13.96 -10.30 -21.94
CA ALA A 264 13.08 -9.64 -20.97
C ALA A 264 12.41 -8.41 -21.61
N ILE A 265 13.16 -7.61 -22.36
CA ILE A 265 12.65 -6.42 -23.07
C ILE A 265 11.54 -6.81 -24.04
N TRP A 266 11.74 -7.89 -24.81
CA TRP A 266 10.73 -8.40 -25.74
C TRP A 266 9.41 -8.78 -25.05
N GLY A 267 9.46 -9.32 -23.84
CA GLY A 267 8.25 -9.61 -23.06
C GLY A 267 7.43 -8.36 -22.75
N TYR A 268 8.08 -7.26 -22.37
CA TYR A 268 7.41 -5.98 -22.10
C TYR A 268 6.89 -5.29 -23.35
N VAL A 269 7.65 -5.34 -24.44
CA VAL A 269 7.21 -4.79 -25.74
C VAL A 269 5.97 -5.52 -26.23
N TRP A 270 5.96 -6.85 -26.14
CA TRP A 270 4.79 -7.65 -26.53
C TRP A 270 3.57 -7.32 -25.67
N LEU A 271 3.77 -7.15 -24.36
CA LEU A 271 2.67 -6.77 -23.47
C LEU A 271 2.13 -5.37 -23.78
N SER A 272 2.99 -4.38 -24.04
CA SER A 272 2.56 -3.04 -24.44
C SER A 272 1.78 -3.05 -25.76
N PHE A 273 2.22 -3.86 -26.72
CA PHE A 273 1.49 -4.06 -27.97
C PHE A 273 0.12 -4.69 -27.74
N LEU A 274 0.04 -5.71 -26.89
CA LEU A 274 -1.21 -6.39 -26.55
C LEU A 274 -2.19 -5.47 -25.81
N THR A 275 -1.72 -4.64 -24.88
CA THR A 275 -2.57 -3.67 -24.17
C THR A 275 -3.09 -2.59 -25.11
N LEU A 276 -2.28 -2.12 -26.06
CA LEU A 276 -2.71 -1.19 -27.13
C LEU A 276 -3.80 -1.81 -28.02
N LEU A 277 -3.61 -3.06 -28.45
CA LEU A 277 -4.55 -3.76 -29.32
C LEU A 277 -5.90 -3.99 -28.62
N LEU A 278 -5.86 -4.44 -27.35
CA LEU A 278 -7.07 -4.58 -26.55
C LEU A 278 -7.79 -3.24 -26.37
N PHE A 279 -7.06 -2.17 -26.07
CA PHE A 279 -7.66 -0.84 -25.92
C PHE A 279 -8.36 -0.38 -27.21
N ALA A 280 -7.69 -0.51 -28.36
CA ALA A 280 -8.26 -0.11 -29.65
C ALA A 280 -9.51 -0.91 -30.03
N THR A 281 -9.45 -2.24 -29.88
CA THR A 281 -10.57 -3.13 -30.26
C THR A 281 -11.81 -2.95 -29.39
N PHE A 282 -11.65 -2.86 -28.08
CA PHE A 282 -12.78 -2.66 -27.18
C PHE A 282 -13.34 -1.25 -27.25
N SER A 283 -12.51 -0.24 -27.49
CA SER A 283 -12.99 1.13 -27.62
C SER A 283 -13.85 1.34 -28.87
N LEU A 284 -13.49 0.73 -30.01
CA LEU A 284 -14.26 0.83 -31.25
C LEU A 284 -15.63 0.16 -31.16
N LYS A 285 -15.79 -0.80 -30.24
CA LYS A 285 -17.07 -1.50 -30.03
C LYS A 285 -18.05 -0.71 -29.16
N THR A 286 -17.55 0.25 -28.38
CA THR A 286 -18.34 1.05 -27.43
C THR A 286 -18.76 2.42 -27.97
N SER A 287 -18.15 2.87 -29.07
CA SER A 287 -18.54 4.07 -29.85
C SER A 287 -19.62 3.74 -30.86
#